data_AF-A0A7Y5WS56-F1
#
_entry.id   AF-A0A7Y5WS56-F1
#
_cell.length_a   1.000
_cell.length_b   1.000
_cell.length_c   1.000
_cell.angle_alpha   90.00
_cell.angle_beta   90.00
_cell.angle_gamma   90.00
#
_symmetry.space_group_name_H-M   'P 1'
#
loop_
_entity.id
_entity.type
_entity.pdbx_description
1 polymer ?
#
loop_
_entity_poly.entity_id
_entity_poly.type
_entity_poly.pdbx_seq_one_letter_code
_entity_poly.pdbx_strand_id
1 'polypeptide(L)'
;MAGQHLPADHSRGDANTIGGYAAVHGRPAAFEGTDGLSYSVEIVASPTGEPGRPWGAYLLFVQWGRIGGTSPVGHLETDFLAEADTEADARAIVGALTLGQVRAALHALIAERAGGAPTRRWWDAMRDEGAPDVDGGS
;
A
#
# COMPACT_ATOMS: atom_id res chain seq x y z
N MET A 1 -19.32 -5.21 22.64
CA MET A 1 -20.18 -5.24 21.44
C MET A 1 -19.44 -6.05 20.39
N ALA A 2 -19.84 -7.30 20.14
CA ALA A 2 -19.25 -8.07 19.05
C ALA A 2 -19.73 -7.47 17.71
N GLY A 3 -18.80 -7.22 16.79
CA GLY A 3 -19.14 -6.72 15.45
C GLY A 3 -20.08 -7.72 14.77
N GLN A 4 -21.29 -7.28 14.44
CA GLN A 4 -22.25 -8.10 13.73
C GLN A 4 -21.71 -8.31 12.31
N HIS A 5 -21.45 -9.56 11.93
CA HIS A 5 -21.03 -9.90 10.57
C HIS A 5 -22.20 -9.63 9.61
N LEU A 6 -22.17 -8.49 8.93
CA LEU A 6 -23.13 -8.17 7.88
C LEU A 6 -22.79 -8.97 6.62
N PRO A 7 -23.76 -9.67 5.99
CA PRO A 7 -23.53 -10.31 4.70
C PRO A 7 -23.26 -9.26 3.61
N ALA A 8 -22.56 -9.68 2.55
CA ALA A 8 -22.28 -8.83 1.40
C ALA A 8 -23.57 -8.39 0.69
N ASP A 9 -23.68 -7.11 0.36
CA ASP A 9 -24.80 -6.54 -0.39
C ASP A 9 -24.36 -6.19 -1.82
N HIS A 10 -24.51 -7.15 -2.72
CA HIS A 10 -24.11 -7.03 -4.12
C HIS A 10 -24.92 -6.02 -4.94
N SER A 11 -25.99 -5.44 -4.37
CA SER A 11 -26.73 -4.34 -5.02
C SER A 11 -25.97 -3.00 -4.96
N ARG A 12 -24.93 -2.90 -4.11
CA ARG A 12 -24.24 -1.65 -3.81
C ARG A 12 -23.10 -1.28 -4.76
N GLY A 13 -22.73 -2.17 -5.69
CA GLY A 13 -21.69 -1.91 -6.69
C GLY A 13 -21.06 -3.18 -7.27
N ASP A 14 -20.10 -3.00 -8.17
CA ASP A 14 -19.33 -4.11 -8.73
C ASP A 14 -18.20 -4.54 -7.78
N ALA A 15 -18.40 -5.65 -7.08
CA ALA A 15 -17.43 -6.21 -6.14
C ALA A 15 -16.07 -6.57 -6.76
N ASN A 16 -15.95 -6.60 -8.09
CA ASN A 16 -14.68 -6.81 -8.79
C ASN A 16 -13.83 -5.53 -8.93
N THR A 17 -14.39 -4.38 -8.57
CA THR A 17 -13.68 -3.09 -8.46
C THR A 17 -13.38 -2.77 -7.01
N ILE A 18 -12.37 -1.95 -6.76
CA ILE A 18 -11.99 -1.63 -5.38
C ILE A 18 -13.04 -0.78 -4.65
N GLY A 19 -13.64 0.19 -5.33
CA GLY A 19 -14.75 0.97 -4.79
C GLY A 19 -16.00 0.12 -4.57
N GLY A 20 -16.33 -0.75 -5.52
CA GLY A 20 -17.47 -1.65 -5.38
C GLY A 20 -17.27 -2.72 -4.32
N TYR A 21 -16.06 -3.27 -4.14
CA TYR A 21 -15.75 -4.18 -3.04
C TYR A 21 -16.05 -3.54 -1.68
N ALA A 22 -15.55 -2.33 -1.46
CA ALA A 22 -15.78 -1.59 -0.22
C ALA A 22 -17.28 -1.34 0.02
N ALA A 23 -18.02 -0.98 -1.04
CA ALA A 23 -19.46 -0.75 -0.97
C ALA A 23 -20.26 -2.03 -0.65
N VAL A 24 -19.89 -3.16 -1.26
CA VAL A 24 -20.57 -4.46 -1.12
C VAL A 24 -20.27 -5.12 0.22
N HIS A 25 -19.02 -5.04 0.69
CA HIS A 25 -18.57 -5.76 1.89
C HIS A 25 -18.50 -4.90 3.15
N GLY A 26 -18.60 -3.57 3.04
CA GLY A 26 -18.53 -2.65 4.18
C GLY A 26 -17.18 -2.67 4.91
N ARG A 27 -16.12 -3.14 4.25
CA ARG A 27 -14.75 -3.21 4.78
C ARG A 27 -13.72 -3.06 3.67
N PRO A 28 -12.49 -2.61 3.99
CA PRO A 28 -11.37 -2.57 3.05
C PRO A 28 -11.08 -3.95 2.43
N ALA A 29 -10.66 -3.96 1.17
CA ALA A 29 -10.11 -5.16 0.55
C ALA A 29 -8.73 -5.46 1.12
N ALA A 30 -8.36 -6.74 1.16
CA ALA A 30 -7.05 -7.20 1.59
C ALA A 30 -6.35 -7.99 0.49
N PHE A 31 -5.03 -7.82 0.38
CA PHE A 31 -4.17 -8.43 -0.61
C PHE A 31 -2.94 -9.04 0.07
N GLU A 32 -2.46 -10.16 -0.47
CA GLU A 32 -1.15 -10.69 -0.13
C GLU A 32 -0.10 -10.04 -1.03
N GLY A 33 0.95 -9.49 -0.43
CA GLY A 33 2.10 -8.94 -1.13
C GLY A 33 3.05 -10.04 -1.61
N THR A 34 3.89 -9.73 -2.60
CA THR A 34 4.96 -10.63 -3.08
C THR A 34 6.05 -10.90 -2.04
N ASP A 35 6.07 -10.15 -0.95
CA ASP A 35 6.92 -10.33 0.23
C ASP A 35 6.29 -11.25 1.30
N GLY A 36 5.10 -11.80 1.04
CA GLY A 36 4.37 -12.72 1.91
C GLY A 36 3.67 -12.03 3.09
N LEU A 37 3.46 -10.72 3.02
CA LEU A 37 2.75 -9.95 4.05
C LEU A 37 1.34 -9.57 3.60
N SER A 38 0.45 -9.34 4.56
CA SER A 38 -0.93 -8.93 4.31
C SER A 38 -1.04 -7.41 4.27
N TYR A 39 -1.79 -6.91 3.29
CA TYR A 39 -2.05 -5.48 3.11
C TYR A 39 -3.55 -5.22 2.99
N SER A 40 -4.10 -4.32 3.80
CA SER A 40 -5.43 -3.75 3.53
C SER A 40 -5.28 -2.47 2.72
N VAL A 41 -6.19 -2.19 1.79
CA VAL A 41 -6.12 -1.00 0.94
C VAL A 41 -7.29 -0.05 1.16
N GLU A 42 -7.01 1.25 1.14
CA GLU A 42 -8.00 2.32 1.16
C GLU A 42 -7.77 3.27 -0.03
N ILE A 43 -8.86 3.85 -0.56
CA ILE A 43 -8.76 4.95 -1.53
C ILE A 43 -8.70 6.25 -0.74
N VAL A 44 -7.57 6.96 -0.85
CA VAL A 44 -7.39 8.26 -0.22
C VAL A 44 -7.44 9.33 -1.29
N ALA A 45 -8.11 10.44 -1.00
CA ALA A 45 -8.10 11.62 -1.84
C ALA A 45 -7.55 12.82 -1.06
N SER A 46 -6.78 13.65 -1.74
CA SER A 46 -6.08 14.80 -1.16
C SER A 46 -6.03 15.95 -2.16
N PRO A 47 -5.97 17.21 -1.71
CA PRO A 47 -5.68 18.32 -2.59
C PRO A 47 -4.33 18.12 -3.31
N THR A 48 -4.30 18.41 -4.62
CA THR A 48 -3.07 18.33 -5.43
C THR A 48 -2.21 19.60 -5.34
N GLY A 49 -2.83 20.73 -5.01
CA GLY A 49 -2.22 22.05 -5.13
C GLY A 49 -2.35 22.69 -6.53
N GLU A 50 -2.91 21.97 -7.50
CA GLU A 50 -3.06 22.42 -8.89
C GLU A 50 -4.49 22.89 -9.18
N PRO A 51 -4.72 24.18 -9.51
CA PRO A 51 -6.08 24.73 -9.65
C PRO A 51 -6.95 24.07 -10.73
N GLY A 52 -6.35 23.55 -11.79
CA GLY A 52 -7.07 22.89 -12.89
C GLY A 52 -7.41 21.41 -12.63
N ARG A 53 -6.96 20.86 -11.50
CA ARG A 53 -7.16 19.47 -11.09
C ARG A 53 -7.00 19.35 -9.58
N PRO A 54 -7.86 20.06 -8.80
CA PRO A 54 -7.61 20.36 -7.40
C PRO A 54 -7.58 19.13 -6.48
N TRP A 55 -8.13 17.99 -6.91
CA TRP A 55 -8.18 16.76 -6.12
C TRP A 55 -7.46 15.62 -6.81
N GLY A 56 -6.61 14.91 -6.07
CA GLY A 56 -5.94 13.69 -6.49
C GLY A 56 -6.36 12.52 -5.62
N ALA A 57 -6.43 11.32 -6.19
CA ALA A 57 -6.72 10.10 -5.45
C ALA A 57 -5.66 9.02 -5.70
N TYR A 58 -5.34 8.27 -4.65
CA TYR A 58 -4.29 7.26 -4.62
C TYR A 58 -4.70 6.07 -3.75
N LEU A 59 -3.93 4.98 -3.83
CA LEU A 59 -4.12 3.80 -3.01
C LEU A 59 -3.17 3.84 -1.82
N LEU A 60 -3.70 3.71 -0.61
CA LEU A 60 -2.94 3.52 0.62
C LEU A 60 -3.04 2.05 1.06
N PHE A 61 -1.91 1.34 1.05
CA PHE A 61 -1.80 -0.03 1.52
C PHE A 61 -1.23 -0.07 2.94
N VAL A 62 -2.03 -0.49 3.91
CA VAL A 62 -1.60 -0.68 5.29
C VAL A 62 -1.04 -2.10 5.45
N GLN A 63 0.24 -2.19 5.80
CA GLN A 63 0.96 -3.45 6.00
C GLN A 63 0.70 -3.99 7.40
N TRP A 64 0.28 -5.26 7.49
CA TRP A 64 0.04 -5.94 8.76
C TRP A 64 1.21 -6.84 9.15
N GLY A 65 1.45 -6.96 10.46
CA GLY A 65 2.45 -7.88 10.99
C GLY A 65 2.12 -9.34 10.66
N ARG A 66 3.11 -10.22 10.78
CA ARG A 66 2.91 -11.67 10.66
C ARG A 66 1.94 -12.17 11.74
N ILE A 67 1.43 -13.39 11.53
CA ILE A 67 0.46 -14.08 12.39
C ILE A 67 0.72 -13.79 13.88
N GLY A 68 -0.29 -13.22 14.56
CA GLY A 68 -0.24 -12.81 15.96
C GLY A 68 -0.09 -11.30 16.18
N GLY A 69 0.31 -10.53 15.16
CA GLY A 69 0.31 -9.07 15.19
C GLY A 69 -1.07 -8.50 14.85
N THR A 70 -1.65 -7.70 15.75
CA THR A 70 -2.91 -6.95 15.50
C THR A 70 -2.66 -5.49 15.11
N SER A 71 -1.40 -5.08 14.97
CA SER A 71 -1.01 -3.70 14.70
C SER A 71 -0.43 -3.55 13.29
N PRO A 72 -0.72 -2.44 12.61
CA PRO A 72 0.01 -2.04 11.41
C PRO A 72 1.51 -1.94 11.68
N VAL A 73 2.33 -2.43 10.75
CA VAL A 73 3.80 -2.40 10.84
C VAL A 73 4.44 -1.48 9.80
N GLY A 74 3.65 -0.93 8.88
CA GLY A 74 4.08 -0.02 7.84
C GLY A 74 2.96 0.30 6.86
N HIS A 75 3.29 1.04 5.82
CA HIS A 75 2.40 1.29 4.70
C HIS A 75 3.20 1.43 3.39
N LEU A 76 2.49 1.31 2.28
CA LEU A 76 2.92 1.69 0.94
C LEU A 76 1.82 2.55 0.33
N GLU A 77 2.18 3.52 -0.49
CA GLU A 77 1.22 4.36 -1.19
C GLU A 77 1.63 4.54 -2.64
N THR A 78 0.64 4.64 -3.53
CA THR A 78 0.89 5.08 -4.90
C THR A 78 0.99 6.60 -4.96
N ASP A 79 1.58 7.13 -6.03
CA ASP A 79 1.27 8.49 -6.47
C ASP A 79 -0.23 8.64 -6.79
N PHE A 80 -0.67 9.86 -7.12
CA PHE A 80 -2.03 10.07 -7.63
C PHE A 80 -2.26 9.24 -8.90
N LEU A 81 -3.23 8.34 -8.81
CA LEU A 81 -3.68 7.50 -9.93
C LEU A 81 -4.77 8.20 -10.75
N ALA A 82 -5.45 9.17 -10.15
CA ALA A 82 -6.42 10.03 -10.79
C ALA A 82 -6.39 11.43 -10.19
N GLU A 83 -6.69 12.42 -11.01
CA GLU A 83 -6.92 13.79 -10.58
C GLU A 83 -8.23 14.29 -11.19
N ALA A 84 -8.99 15.11 -10.45
CA ALA A 84 -10.31 15.58 -10.84
C ALA A 84 -10.66 16.92 -10.18
N ASP A 85 -11.81 17.48 -10.61
CA ASP A 85 -12.37 18.72 -10.06
C ASP A 85 -12.91 18.56 -8.64
N THR A 86 -13.33 17.36 -8.26
CA THR A 86 -13.90 17.08 -6.93
C THR A 86 -13.25 15.85 -6.29
N GLU A 87 -13.26 15.81 -4.95
CA GLU A 87 -12.80 14.65 -4.18
C GLU A 87 -13.56 13.38 -4.59
N ALA A 88 -14.88 13.50 -4.77
CA ALA A 88 -15.75 12.38 -5.11
C ALA A 88 -15.40 11.79 -6.49
N ASP A 89 -15.12 12.64 -7.48
CA ASP A 89 -14.74 12.20 -8.82
C ASP A 89 -13.37 11.51 -8.82
N ALA A 90 -12.39 12.07 -8.12
CA ALA A 90 -11.06 11.45 -7.98
C ALA A 90 -11.18 10.06 -7.34
N ARG A 91 -11.95 9.94 -6.25
CA ARG A 91 -12.23 8.66 -5.59
C ARG A 91 -12.98 7.70 -6.51
N ALA A 92 -13.95 8.17 -7.29
CA ALA A 92 -14.73 7.33 -8.19
C ALA A 92 -13.86 6.74 -9.31
N ILE A 93 -12.95 7.53 -9.88
CA ILE A 93 -12.02 7.07 -10.92
C ILE A 93 -11.10 5.97 -10.39
N VAL A 94 -10.46 6.19 -9.23
CA VAL A 94 -9.63 5.15 -8.58
C VAL A 94 -10.49 3.96 -8.12
N GLY A 95 -11.72 4.24 -7.68
CA GLY A 95 -12.71 3.24 -7.26
C GLY A 95 -13.08 2.26 -8.36
N ALA A 96 -12.99 2.66 -9.63
CA ALA A 96 -13.26 1.82 -10.79
C ALA A 96 -12.12 0.83 -11.12
N LEU A 97 -10.95 0.94 -10.48
CA LEU A 97 -9.88 -0.02 -10.66
C LEU A 97 -10.33 -1.42 -10.23
N THR A 98 -10.04 -2.42 -11.07
CA THR A 98 -10.28 -3.82 -10.73
C THR A 98 -9.38 -4.26 -9.57
N LEU A 99 -9.82 -5.27 -8.82
CA LEU A 99 -8.98 -5.88 -7.76
C LEU A 99 -7.64 -6.40 -8.32
N GLY A 100 -7.62 -6.84 -9.58
CA GLY A 100 -6.40 -7.24 -10.27
C GLY A 100 -5.42 -6.09 -10.50
N GLN A 101 -5.91 -4.91 -10.91
CA GLN A 101 -5.11 -3.70 -11.07
C GLN A 101 -4.56 -3.21 -9.74
N VAL A 102 -5.38 -3.22 -8.68
CA VAL A 102 -4.94 -2.86 -7.33
C VAL A 102 -3.85 -3.79 -6.82
N ARG A 103 -3.99 -5.12 -7.04
CA ARG A 103 -2.93 -6.08 -6.71
C ARG A 103 -1.63 -5.81 -7.46
N ALA A 104 -1.72 -5.48 -8.75
CA ALA A 104 -0.55 -5.14 -9.56
C ALA A 104 0.16 -3.88 -9.04
N ALA A 105 -0.59 -2.86 -8.62
CA ALA A 105 -0.04 -1.64 -8.01
C ALA A 105 0.72 -1.97 -6.70
N LEU A 106 0.13 -2.79 -5.81
CA LEU A 106 0.83 -3.25 -4.60
C LEU A 106 2.14 -3.96 -4.93
N HIS A 107 2.12 -4.86 -5.91
CA HIS A 107 3.32 -5.61 -6.30
C HIS A 107 4.42 -4.70 -6.86
N ALA A 108 4.05 -3.67 -7.62
CA ALA A 108 5.00 -2.67 -8.13
C ALA A 108 5.65 -1.89 -6.97
N LEU A 109 4.87 -1.44 -5.99
CA LEU A 109 5.38 -0.73 -4.81
C LEU A 109 6.33 -1.60 -3.96
N ILE A 110 6.02 -2.89 -3.80
CA ILE A 110 6.90 -3.83 -3.09
C ILE A 110 8.22 -4.01 -3.85
N ALA A 111 8.15 -4.16 -5.19
CA ALA A 111 9.34 -4.32 -6.02
C ALA A 111 10.22 -3.06 -5.99
N GLU A 112 9.63 -1.87 -6.05
CA GLU A 112 10.33 -0.60 -5.95
C GLU A 112 11.04 -0.45 -4.59
N ARG A 113 10.33 -0.73 -3.48
CA ARG A 113 10.92 -0.73 -2.14
C ARG A 113 12.10 -1.70 -2.01
N ALA A 114 12.00 -2.88 -2.63
CA ALA A 114 13.08 -3.86 -2.62
C ALA A 114 14.29 -3.40 -3.47
N GLY A 115 14.04 -2.73 -4.60
CA GLY A 115 15.09 -2.16 -5.47
C GLY A 115 15.76 -0.91 -4.90
N GLY A 116 15.07 -0.16 -4.03
CA GLY A 116 15.60 1.03 -3.35
C GLY A 116 16.37 0.75 -2.05
N ALA A 117 16.35 -0.48 -1.55
CA ALA A 117 17.17 -0.85 -0.39
C ALA A 117 18.66 -0.85 -0.79
N PRO A 118 19.55 -0.09 -0.11
CA PRO A 118 20.96 -0.10 -0.45
C PRO A 118 21.51 -1.52 -0.32
N THR A 119 22.16 -2.01 -1.38
CA THR A 119 22.76 -3.35 -1.48
C THR A 119 23.86 -3.61 -0.46
N ARG A 120 24.28 -2.58 0.30
CA ARG A 120 25.06 -2.70 1.53
C ARG A 120 24.31 -2.06 2.67
N ARG A 121 24.12 -2.79 3.78
CA ARG A 121 23.63 -2.17 5.01
C ARG A 121 24.73 -1.25 5.52
N TRP A 122 24.37 -0.07 5.99
CA TRP A 122 25.32 0.88 6.59
C TRP A 122 26.07 0.29 7.81
N TRP A 123 25.51 -0.75 8.44
CA TRP A 123 26.18 -1.55 9.47
C TRP A 123 27.29 -2.47 8.94
N ASP A 124 27.23 -2.86 7.67
CA ASP A 124 28.30 -3.63 7.02
C ASP A 124 29.50 -2.71 6.71
N ALA A 125 29.24 -1.44 6.34
CA ALA A 125 30.28 -0.44 6.12
C ALA A 125 31.07 -0.10 7.41
N MET A 126 30.42 -0.09 8.58
CA MET A 126 31.13 0.14 9.85
C MET A 126 31.96 -1.05 10.34
N ARG A 127 31.69 -2.28 9.87
CA ARG A 127 32.48 -3.46 10.23
C ARG A 127 33.83 -3.52 9.51
N ASP A 128 33.91 -2.94 8.31
CA ASP A 128 35.16 -2.87 7.55
C ASP A 128 36.13 -1.79 8.08
N GLU A 129 35.63 -0.75 8.76
CA GLU A 129 36.47 0.28 9.41
C GLU A 129 37.07 -0.18 10.75
N GLY A 130 36.61 -1.32 11.30
CA GLY A 130 36.98 -1.82 12.62
C GLY A 130 37.98 -2.97 12.65
N ALA A 131 38.53 -3.40 11.50
CA ALA A 131 39.55 -4.45 11.47
C ALA A 131 40.95 -3.84 11.68
N PRO A 132 41.61 -4.03 12.84
CA PRO A 132 42.99 -3.62 12.98
C PRO A 132 43.88 -4.50 12.09
N ASP A 133 44.82 -3.84 11.40
CA ASP A 133 45.97 -4.49 10.76
C ASP A 133 46.74 -5.23 11.86
N VAL A 134 46.59 -6.56 11.89
CA VAL A 134 47.43 -7.42 12.73
C VAL A 134 48.74 -7.62 12.00
N ASP A 135 49.65 -6.70 12.28
CA ASP A 135 51.07 -6.82 11.99
C ASP A 135 51.62 -8.05 12.74
N GLY A 136 51.90 -9.11 11.98
CA GLY A 136 52.45 -10.38 12.46
C GLY A 136 53.88 -10.53 11.98
N GLY A 137 54.81 -10.04 12.80
CA GLY A 137 56.25 -10.14 12.56
C GLY A 137 56.80 -11.56 12.43
N SER A 138 57.99 -11.64 11.85
CA SER A 138 58.98 -12.72 12.05
C SER A 138 60.33 -12.10 12.31
#